data_AF-A0A890UPU5-F1
#
_entry.id   AF-A0A890UPU5-F1
#
_cell.length_a   1.000
_cell.length_b   1.000
_cell.length_c   1.000
_cell.angle_alpha   90.00
_cell.angle_beta   90.00
_cell.angle_gamma   90.00
#
_symmetry.space_group_name_H-M   'P 1'
#
loop_
_entity.id
_entity.type
_entity.pdbx_description
1 polymer ?
#
loop_
_entity_poly.entity_id
_entity_poly.type
_entity_poly.pdbx_seq_one_letter_code
_entity_poly.pdbx_strand_id
1 'polypeptide(L)'
;KELIIGSLLYLICAEAQIFALCFLGSKITDLSSQVSISVYEIDWTGSSIPFQKNMLITMVRMQQPIYLSAGKVVWLTLPTFVTICKTAYQAFAVIKTMED
;
A
#
# COMPACT_ATOMS: atom_id res chain seq x y z
N LYS A 1 35.72 7.11 -6.20
CA LYS A 1 34.76 6.72 -7.27
C LYS A 1 34.03 5.44 -6.89
N GLU A 2 34.75 4.34 -6.64
CA GLU A 2 34.18 3.08 -6.09
C GLU A 2 33.23 3.26 -4.89
N LEU A 3 33.64 4.06 -3.89
CA LEU A 3 32.84 4.29 -2.68
C LEU A 3 31.50 5.01 -2.96
N ILE A 4 31.51 5.97 -3.89
CA ILE A 4 30.32 6.76 -4.25
C ILE A 4 29.33 5.87 -5.01
N ILE A 5 29.84 5.05 -5.94
CA ILE A 5 29.04 4.08 -6.69
C ILE A 5 28.35 3.09 -5.75
N GLY A 6 29.09 2.57 -4.76
CA GLY A 6 28.52 1.68 -3.73
C GLY A 6 27.40 2.34 -2.92
N SER A 7 27.58 3.59 -2.49
CA SER A 7 26.55 4.32 -1.73
C SER A 7 25.27 4.59 -2.54
N LEU A 8 25.40 4.91 -3.84
CA LEU A 8 24.26 5.13 -4.73
C LEU A 8 23.50 3.84 -4.99
N LEU A 9 24.20 2.73 -5.24
CA LEU A 9 23.60 1.40 -5.40
C LEU A 9 22.80 0.99 -4.16
N TYR A 10 23.34 1.20 -2.98
CA TYR A 10 22.65 0.90 -1.73
C TYR A 10 21.35 1.70 -1.59
N LEU A 11 21.41 3.01 -1.86
CA LEU A 11 20.23 3.89 -1.77
C LEU A 11 19.12 3.48 -2.74
N ILE A 12 19.47 3.21 -4.00
CA ILE A 12 18.52 2.73 -5.02
C ILE A 12 17.88 1.40 -4.60
N CYS A 13 18.68 0.45 -4.11
CA CYS A 13 18.17 -0.83 -3.64
C CYS A 13 17.22 -0.68 -2.46
N ALA A 14 17.56 0.17 -1.47
CA ALA A 14 16.72 0.42 -0.31
C ALA A 14 15.38 1.07 -0.70
N GLU A 15 15.40 2.07 -1.58
CA GLU A 15 14.18 2.70 -2.08
C GLU A 15 13.32 1.73 -2.89
N ALA A 16 13.93 0.88 -3.72
CA ALA A 16 13.21 -0.13 -4.49
C ALA A 16 12.48 -1.14 -3.59
N GLN A 17 13.07 -1.53 -2.46
CA GLN A 17 12.42 -2.41 -1.48
C GLN A 17 11.18 -1.74 -0.88
N ILE A 18 11.29 -0.49 -0.46
CA ILE A 18 10.17 0.26 0.12
C ILE A 18 9.06 0.47 -0.93
N PHE A 19 9.45 0.82 -2.15
CA PHE A 19 8.53 0.97 -3.27
C PHE A 19 7.76 -0.34 -3.54
N ALA A 20 8.45 -1.48 -3.58
CA ALA A 20 7.81 -2.78 -3.80
C ALA A 20 6.76 -3.10 -2.71
N LEU A 21 7.07 -2.80 -1.44
CA LEU A 21 6.13 -3.00 -0.33
C LEU A 21 4.91 -2.07 -0.43
N CYS A 22 5.12 -0.78 -0.70
CA CYS A 22 4.04 0.19 -0.89
C CYS A 22 3.17 -0.13 -2.12
N PHE A 23 3.78 -0.65 -3.19
CA PHE A 23 3.07 -1.09 -4.39
C PHE A 23 2.17 -2.28 -4.08
N LEU A 24 2.71 -3.31 -3.44
CA LEU A 24 1.94 -4.49 -3.06
C LEU A 24 0.83 -4.15 -2.07
N GLY A 25 1.11 -3.30 -1.07
CA GLY A 25 0.11 -2.87 -0.10
C GLY A 25 -1.05 -2.10 -0.72
N SER A 26 -0.76 -1.23 -1.68
CA SER A 26 -1.80 -0.55 -2.46
C SER A 26 -2.62 -1.54 -3.27
N LYS A 27 -1.97 -2.51 -3.96
CA LYS A 27 -2.69 -3.54 -4.73
C LYS A 27 -3.61 -4.41 -3.87
N ILE A 28 -3.15 -4.78 -2.67
CA ILE A 28 -3.97 -5.55 -1.72
C ILE A 28 -5.16 -4.72 -1.25
N THR A 29 -4.96 -3.43 -0.98
CA THR A 29 -6.03 -2.51 -0.58
C THR A 29 -7.08 -2.40 -1.69
N ASP A 30 -6.64 -2.19 -2.93
CA ASP A 30 -7.51 -2.08 -4.10
C ASP A 30 -8.30 -3.37 -4.32
N LEU A 31 -7.61 -4.53 -4.29
CA LEU A 31 -8.26 -5.82 -4.46
C LEU A 31 -9.28 -6.08 -3.35
N SER A 32 -8.91 -5.80 -2.09
CA SER A 32 -9.79 -5.96 -0.94
C SER A 32 -11.07 -5.14 -1.09
N SER A 33 -11.00 -3.93 -1.65
CA SER A 33 -12.17 -3.09 -1.89
C SER A 33 -13.13 -3.68 -2.93
N GLN A 34 -12.61 -4.42 -3.90
CA GLN A 34 -13.40 -5.02 -4.99
C GLN A 34 -14.05 -6.35 -4.58
N VAL A 35 -13.50 -7.05 -3.56
CA VAL A 35 -14.04 -8.35 -3.09
C VAL A 35 -15.51 -8.25 -2.68
N SER A 36 -15.94 -7.17 -2.04
CA SER A 36 -17.36 -7.04 -1.65
C SER A 36 -18.29 -7.01 -2.87
N ILE A 37 -17.85 -6.39 -3.97
CA ILE A 37 -18.64 -6.25 -5.21
C ILE A 37 -18.67 -7.58 -5.95
N SER A 38 -17.51 -8.24 -6.07
CA SER A 38 -17.46 -9.55 -6.75
C SER A 38 -18.25 -10.63 -6.00
N VAL A 39 -18.28 -10.58 -4.67
CA VAL A 39 -19.17 -11.44 -3.87
C VAL A 39 -20.63 -11.10 -4.15
N TYR A 40 -21.00 -9.83 -4.30
CA TYR A 40 -22.37 -9.44 -4.63
C TYR A 40 -22.85 -9.96 -6.00
N GLU A 41 -21.96 -10.02 -6.99
CA GLU A 41 -22.27 -10.45 -8.36
C GLU A 41 -22.49 -11.97 -8.53
N ILE A 42 -22.17 -12.79 -7.53
CA ILE A 42 -22.40 -14.24 -7.56
C ILE A 42 -23.91 -14.52 -7.47
N ASP A 43 -24.41 -15.56 -8.15
CA ASP A 43 -25.81 -15.98 -7.98
C ASP A 43 -26.03 -16.75 -6.67
N TRP A 44 -26.24 -16.00 -5.58
CA TRP A 44 -26.47 -16.55 -4.24
C TRP A 44 -27.95 -16.64 -3.87
N THR A 45 -28.84 -16.07 -4.69
CA THR A 45 -30.27 -16.01 -4.41
C THR A 45 -30.95 -17.38 -4.45
N GLY A 46 -30.44 -18.30 -5.29
CA GLY A 46 -30.89 -19.69 -5.34
C GLY A 46 -30.21 -20.64 -4.34
N SER A 47 -29.28 -20.14 -3.52
CA SER A 47 -28.48 -20.97 -2.60
C SER A 47 -29.18 -21.23 -1.26
N SER A 48 -28.63 -22.14 -0.44
CA SER A 48 -29.17 -22.46 0.88
C SER A 48 -29.15 -21.25 1.84
N ILE A 49 -30.15 -21.14 2.73
CA ILE A 49 -30.24 -20.05 3.73
C ILE A 49 -28.94 -19.87 4.54
N PRO A 50 -28.23 -20.93 5.00
CA PRO A 50 -26.95 -20.79 5.68
C PRO A 50 -25.89 -20.11 4.80
N PHE A 51 -25.84 -20.43 3.51
CA PHE A 51 -24.91 -19.82 2.56
C PHE A 51 -25.20 -18.33 2.36
N GLN A 52 -26.46 -17.96 2.17
CA GLN A 52 -26.88 -16.56 2.01
C GLN A 52 -26.48 -15.70 3.23
N LYS A 53 -26.68 -16.23 4.45
CA LYS A 53 -26.27 -15.55 5.69
C LYS A 53 -24.75 -15.34 5.76
N ASN A 54 -23.97 -16.38 5.44
CA ASN A 54 -22.51 -16.29 5.43
C ASN A 54 -22.02 -15.25 4.41
N MET A 55 -22.68 -15.18 3.27
CA MET A 55 -22.33 -14.26 2.19
C MET A 55 -22.64 -12.81 2.56
N LEU A 56 -23.78 -12.55 3.20
CA LEU A 56 -24.13 -11.24 3.75
C LEU A 56 -23.09 -10.78 4.78
N ILE A 57 -22.71 -11.66 5.71
CA ILE A 57 -21.66 -11.37 6.70
C ILE A 57 -20.33 -11.06 5.99
N THR A 58 -19.98 -11.81 4.95
CA THR A 58 -18.75 -11.60 4.19
C THR A 58 -18.76 -10.24 3.49
N MET A 59 -19.85 -9.85 2.82
CA MET A 59 -19.97 -8.53 2.19
C MET A 59 -19.79 -7.40 3.20
N VAL A 60 -20.49 -7.45 4.34
CA VAL A 60 -20.39 -6.43 5.39
C VAL A 60 -18.96 -6.31 5.92
N ARG A 61 -18.24 -7.43 6.08
CA ARG A 61 -16.84 -7.40 6.54
C ARG A 61 -15.88 -6.86 5.49
N MET A 62 -16.10 -7.18 4.22
CA MET A 62 -15.24 -6.77 3.11
C MET A 62 -15.44 -5.31 2.68
N GLN A 63 -16.50 -4.64 3.17
CA GLN A 63 -16.67 -3.19 3.02
C GLN A 63 -15.57 -2.37 3.73
N GLN A 64 -14.85 -2.98 4.68
CA GLN A 64 -13.66 -2.37 5.28
C GLN A 64 -12.41 -2.88 4.54
N PRO A 65 -11.80 -2.07 3.67
CA PRO A 65 -10.63 -2.48 2.93
C PRO A 65 -9.46 -2.77 3.87
N ILE A 66 -8.67 -3.78 3.53
CA ILE A 66 -7.48 -4.16 4.29
C ILE A 66 -6.37 -3.16 3.99
N TYR A 67 -5.95 -2.42 5.02
CA TYR A 67 -4.79 -1.54 4.94
C TYR A 67 -3.58 -2.20 5.60
N LEU A 68 -2.48 -2.32 4.84
CA LEU A 68 -1.20 -2.71 5.43
C LEU A 68 -0.57 -1.49 6.12
N SER A 69 -0.25 -1.62 7.41
CA SER A 69 0.44 -0.60 8.18
C SER A 69 1.85 -1.05 8.56
N ALA A 70 2.84 -0.18 8.38
CA ALA A 70 4.17 -0.32 8.95
C ALA A 70 4.16 0.26 10.36
N GLY A 71 4.36 -0.61 11.36
CA GLY A 71 4.46 -0.23 12.77
C GLY A 71 3.22 0.47 13.35
N LYS A 72 2.04 0.37 12.70
CA LYS A 72 0.81 1.14 13.01
C LYS A 72 0.92 2.66 12.85
N VAL A 73 2.00 3.16 12.27
CA VAL A 73 2.25 4.60 12.10
C VAL A 73 2.02 5.03 10.66
N VAL A 74 2.39 4.17 9.70
CA VAL A 74 2.44 4.54 8.29
C VAL A 74 1.67 3.52 7.45
N TRP A 75 0.78 3.99 6.58
CA TRP A 75 0.08 3.14 5.62
C TRP A 75 1.00 2.83 4.43
N LEU A 76 1.16 1.53 4.11
CA LEU A 76 1.97 1.05 3.00
C LEU A 76 1.21 1.23 1.67
N THR A 77 1.14 2.47 1.20
CA THR A 77 0.49 2.85 -0.06
C THR A 77 1.42 3.69 -0.93
N LEU A 78 1.21 3.69 -2.25
CA LEU A 78 2.01 4.53 -3.17
C LEU A 78 1.97 6.02 -2.82
N PRO A 79 0.82 6.63 -2.45
CA PRO A 79 0.80 8.04 -2.05
C PRO A 79 1.72 8.35 -0.87
N THR A 80 1.79 7.43 0.10
CA THR A 80 2.68 7.59 1.25
C THR A 80 4.15 7.50 0.84
N PHE A 81 4.51 6.59 -0.06
CA PHE A 81 5.86 6.51 -0.63
C PHE A 81 6.27 7.82 -1.31
N VAL A 82 5.41 8.38 -2.16
CA VAL A 82 5.67 9.66 -2.83
C VAL A 82 5.86 10.79 -1.80
N THR A 83 5.06 10.79 -0.74
CA THR A 83 5.20 11.75 0.36
C THR A 83 6.57 11.63 1.01
N ILE A 84 7.04 10.41 1.31
CA ILE A 84 8.37 10.16 1.87
C ILE A 84 9.46 10.70 0.94
N CYS A 85 9.44 10.35 -0.35
CA CYS A 85 10.42 10.85 -1.33
C CYS A 85 10.42 12.38 -1.42
N LYS A 86 9.24 13.00 -1.43
CA LYS A 86 9.10 14.45 -1.45
C LYS A 86 9.71 15.10 -0.21
N THR A 87 9.42 14.56 0.98
CA THR A 87 9.98 15.07 2.24
C THR A 87 11.51 14.92 2.30
N ALA A 88 12.05 13.81 1.79
CA ALA A 88 13.50 13.59 1.71
C ALA A 88 14.16 14.62 0.77
N TYR A 89 13.57 14.85 -0.41
CA TYR A 89 14.06 15.88 -1.34
C TYR A 89 13.98 17.29 -0.75
N GLN A 90 12.88 17.63 -0.08
CA GLN A 90 12.73 18.91 0.61
C GLN A 90 13.80 19.11 1.68
N ALA A 91 14.07 18.08 2.51
CA ALA A 91 15.13 18.14 3.50
C ALA A 91 16.51 18.35 2.84
N PHE A 92 16.79 17.63 1.75
CA PHE A 92 18.03 17.80 0.98
C PHE A 92 18.16 19.22 0.41
N ALA A 93 17.09 19.75 -0.20
CA ALA A 93 17.08 21.09 -0.76
C ALA A 93 17.34 22.16 0.31
N VAL A 94 16.71 22.05 1.48
CA VAL A 94 16.94 22.96 2.61
C VAL A 94 18.40 22.93 3.05
N ILE A 95 18.98 21.73 3.24
CA ILE A 95 20.38 21.60 3.64
C ILE A 95 21.30 22.25 2.60
N LYS A 96 21.01 22.07 1.31
CA LYS A 96 21.79 22.69 0.24
C LYS A 96 21.71 24.21 0.26
N THR A 97 20.53 24.79 0.46
CA THR A 97 20.35 26.23 0.56
C THR A 97 21.03 26.85 1.80
N MET A 98 21.30 26.07 2.85
CA MET A 98 22.04 26.55 4.04
C MET A 98 23.56 26.41 3.88
N GLU A 99 24.01 25.58 2.94
CA GLU A 99 25.43 25.38 2.61
C GLU A 99 25.93 26.43 1.62
N ASP A 100 25.03 26.98 0.79
CA ASP A 100 25.26 28.14 -0.10
C ASP A 100 25.15 29.48 0.63
#